data_AF-A0AAV4F0U8-F1
#
_entry.id   AF-A0AAV4F0U8-F1
#
_cell.length_a   1.000
_cell.length_b   1.000
_cell.length_c   1.000
_cell.angle_alpha   90.00
_cell.angle_beta   90.00
_cell.angle_gamma   90.00
#
_symmetry.space_group_name_H-M   'P 1'
#
loop_
_entity.id
_entity.type
_entity.pdbx_description
1 polymer ?
#
loop_
_entity_poly.entity_id
_entity_poly.type
_entity_poly.pdbx_seq_one_letter_code
_entity_poly.pdbx_strand_id
1 'polypeptide(L)'
;MQTISKVEGQVNCIPNNTEKYISFSLNQLRFIDSAQFLLAPLEKLVAANEPEAFKISAQYEPDDQKRQLLLRKGVYPYEYMSAWECFEETQLPPKEDFYSKLSDAHISDSDYAHAQNIWRTFECRTLGDYTDLYCRADVLLLADVFENFRKTCQKQYKLDPAHYYTSPGLSWDALLKKTESSNCSPTMTNTSSARRACEEVSRWYRSATPGQTIQPSRGYNPQKPNTSILYLDANNLYGWAMSQHLPTGGFRWVDDCNQLASAIADHPPDAAKGYIVEVDLDYPRELHGTHNAYPLAPERLVVQRNWMSEYQRALMGGGRPPRSKSWSPTSETRSVT
;
A
#
# COMPACT_ATOMS: atom_id res chain seq x y z
N MET A 1 6.23 13.81 -36.63
CA MET A 1 4.96 14.48 -36.21
C MET A 1 3.91 13.39 -36.14
N GLN A 2 3.71 12.77 -34.97
CA GLN A 2 2.74 11.68 -34.82
C GLN A 2 1.32 12.25 -34.97
N THR A 3 0.60 11.80 -35.99
CA THR A 3 -0.85 11.96 -36.08
C THR A 3 -1.45 11.23 -34.89
N ILE A 4 -1.75 11.96 -33.81
CA ILE A 4 -2.69 11.50 -32.80
C ILE A 4 -4.00 11.29 -33.54
N SER A 5 -4.36 10.04 -33.77
CA SER A 5 -5.65 9.65 -34.31
C SER A 5 -6.73 10.31 -33.43
N LYS A 6 -7.46 11.28 -33.98
CA LYS A 6 -8.62 11.87 -33.29
C LYS A 6 -9.69 10.80 -33.22
N VAL A 7 -9.79 10.13 -32.08
CA VAL A 7 -10.89 9.21 -31.81
C VAL A 7 -12.05 10.03 -31.27
N GLU A 8 -13.12 10.11 -32.05
CA GLU A 8 -14.37 10.72 -31.59
C GLU A 8 -15.05 9.81 -30.57
N GLY A 9 -15.42 10.37 -29.42
CA GLY A 9 -16.10 9.64 -28.37
C GLY A 9 -16.27 10.45 -27.10
N GLN A 10 -17.28 10.08 -26.30
CA GLN A 10 -17.47 10.69 -25.00
C GLN A 10 -16.47 10.08 -24.01
N VAL A 11 -15.59 10.93 -23.48
CA VAL A 11 -14.64 10.55 -22.42
C VAL A 11 -15.26 10.87 -21.07
N ASN A 12 -15.39 9.85 -20.22
CA ASN A 12 -15.81 9.99 -18.82
C ASN A 12 -14.67 9.57 -17.91
N CYS A 13 -14.35 10.35 -16.89
CA CYS A 13 -13.23 10.10 -15.98
C CYS A 13 -13.69 10.10 -14.52
N ILE A 14 -13.16 9.18 -13.73
CA ILE A 14 -13.32 9.14 -12.27
C ILE A 14 -12.00 9.61 -11.65
N PRO A 15 -11.87 10.89 -11.27
CA PRO A 15 -10.64 11.42 -10.70
C PRO A 15 -10.46 10.94 -9.24
N ASN A 16 -9.23 10.65 -8.85
CA ASN A 16 -8.83 10.43 -7.45
C ASN A 16 -8.32 11.75 -6.84
N ASN A 17 -7.41 12.42 -7.56
CA ASN A 17 -6.93 13.76 -7.25
C ASN A 17 -6.58 14.50 -8.55
N THR A 18 -5.91 15.65 -8.46
CA THR A 18 -5.55 16.47 -9.63
C THR A 18 -4.55 15.81 -10.59
N GLU A 19 -3.85 14.77 -10.15
CA GLU A 19 -2.78 14.10 -10.93
C GLU A 19 -3.11 12.63 -11.27
N LYS A 20 -4.06 12.03 -10.56
CA LYS A 20 -4.39 10.61 -10.66
C LYS A 20 -5.88 10.39 -10.88
N TYR A 21 -6.20 9.51 -11.80
CA TYR A 21 -7.54 9.01 -12.07
C TYR A 21 -7.65 7.55 -11.65
N ILE A 22 -8.83 7.14 -11.17
CA ILE A 22 -9.13 5.75 -10.81
C ILE A 22 -9.40 4.94 -12.08
N SER A 23 -10.16 5.53 -13.00
CA SER A 23 -10.54 4.92 -14.28
C SER A 23 -11.04 6.01 -15.23
N PHE A 24 -10.89 5.75 -16.52
CA PHE A 24 -11.58 6.51 -17.55
C PHE A 24 -12.28 5.56 -18.51
N SER A 25 -13.31 6.06 -19.18
CA SER A 25 -14.09 5.34 -20.18
C SER A 25 -14.15 6.14 -21.45
N LEU A 26 -14.08 5.45 -22.59
CA LEU A 26 -14.26 5.99 -23.92
C LEU A 26 -15.40 5.21 -24.57
N ASN A 27 -16.55 5.85 -24.74
CA ASN A 27 -17.79 5.21 -25.20
C ASN A 27 -18.14 3.98 -24.32
N GLN A 28 -18.07 2.77 -24.89
CA GLN A 28 -18.37 1.51 -24.20
C GLN A 28 -17.13 0.83 -23.59
N LEU A 29 -15.94 1.36 -23.83
CA LEU A 29 -14.69 0.81 -23.29
C LEU A 29 -14.38 1.46 -21.94
N ARG A 30 -14.03 0.63 -20.97
CA ARG A 30 -13.59 1.05 -19.63
C ARG A 30 -12.15 0.63 -19.43
N PHE A 31 -11.30 1.57 -19.04
CA PHE A 31 -9.90 1.33 -18.72
C PHE A 31 -9.73 1.23 -17.21
N ILE A 32 -9.20 0.09 -16.75
CA ILE A 32 -9.05 -0.23 -15.34
C ILE A 32 -7.57 -0.40 -15.06
N ASP A 33 -7.10 0.18 -13.96
CA ASP A 33 -5.73 0.02 -13.50
C ASP A 33 -5.59 -1.24 -12.63
N SER A 34 -4.86 -2.23 -13.14
CA SER A 34 -4.61 -3.50 -12.43
C SER A 34 -3.88 -3.30 -11.09
N ALA A 35 -3.10 -2.23 -10.94
CA ALA A 35 -2.42 -1.92 -9.69
C ALA A 35 -3.40 -1.54 -8.57
N GLN A 36 -4.62 -1.07 -8.89
CA GLN A 36 -5.69 -0.85 -7.89
C GLN A 36 -6.22 -2.16 -7.29
N PHE A 37 -5.86 -3.30 -7.88
CA PHE A 37 -6.20 -4.63 -7.38
C PHE A 37 -5.01 -5.33 -6.75
N LEU A 38 -3.88 -5.35 -7.46
CA LEU A 38 -2.67 -6.06 -7.10
C LEU A 38 -1.52 -5.05 -6.90
N LEU A 39 -1.34 -4.58 -5.66
CA LEU A 39 -0.36 -3.57 -5.27
C LEU A 39 1.06 -4.14 -5.14
N ALA A 40 1.59 -4.74 -6.20
CA ALA A 40 2.97 -5.19 -6.26
C ALA A 40 3.54 -5.06 -7.68
N PRO A 41 4.88 -4.91 -7.84
CA PRO A 41 5.51 -4.96 -9.16
C PRO A 41 5.20 -6.28 -9.87
N LEU A 42 5.04 -6.23 -11.20
CA LEU A 42 4.73 -7.40 -12.03
C LEU A 42 5.69 -8.58 -11.77
N GLU A 43 6.98 -8.30 -11.59
CA GLU A 43 7.99 -9.31 -11.25
C GLU A 43 7.62 -10.12 -9.99
N LYS A 44 7.17 -9.45 -8.92
CA LYS A 44 6.75 -10.12 -7.69
C LYS A 44 5.45 -10.89 -7.88
N LEU A 45 4.53 -10.37 -8.69
CA LEU A 45 3.26 -11.04 -8.98
C LEU A 45 3.49 -12.31 -9.81
N VAL A 46 4.40 -12.26 -10.77
CA VAL A 46 4.77 -13.42 -11.59
C VAL A 46 5.45 -14.48 -10.74
N ALA A 47 6.42 -14.09 -9.89
CA ALA A 47 7.09 -15.01 -8.96
C ALA A 47 6.16 -15.63 -7.89
N ALA A 48 5.02 -15.00 -7.61
CA ALA A 48 4.02 -15.52 -6.68
C ALA A 48 3.07 -16.56 -7.29
N ASN A 49 3.17 -16.83 -8.61
CA ASN A 49 2.35 -17.80 -9.32
C ASN A 49 3.22 -18.96 -9.83
N GLU A 50 2.64 -20.16 -9.87
CA GLU A 50 3.30 -21.33 -10.45
C GLU A 50 3.41 -21.19 -11.99
N PRO A 51 4.49 -21.66 -12.62
CA PRO A 51 4.68 -21.59 -14.08
C PRO A 51 3.52 -22.18 -14.90
N GLU A 52 2.85 -23.22 -14.40
CA GLU A 52 1.71 -23.87 -15.04
C GLU A 52 0.44 -23.00 -15.06
N ALA A 53 0.42 -21.93 -14.26
CA ALA A 53 -0.68 -20.98 -14.19
C ALA A 53 -0.67 -19.98 -15.37
N PHE A 54 0.44 -19.90 -16.14
CA PHE A 54 0.63 -18.97 -17.26
C PHE A 54 0.12 -19.54 -18.59
N LYS A 55 -1.20 -19.77 -18.66
CA LYS A 55 -1.85 -20.45 -19.79
C LYS A 55 -1.90 -19.59 -21.04
N ILE A 56 -2.07 -18.28 -20.91
CA ILE A 56 -2.12 -17.35 -22.03
C ILE A 56 -0.71 -17.26 -22.64
N SER A 57 0.31 -17.06 -21.81
CA SER A 57 1.71 -17.06 -22.26
C SER A 57 2.09 -18.37 -22.98
N ALA A 58 1.62 -19.52 -22.49
CA ALA A 58 1.83 -20.82 -23.14
C ALA A 58 1.14 -20.98 -24.51
N GLN A 59 0.05 -20.25 -24.77
CA GLN A 59 -0.60 -20.24 -26.09
C GLN A 59 0.19 -19.42 -27.12
N TYR A 60 0.81 -18.32 -26.67
CA TYR A 60 1.59 -17.44 -27.54
C TYR A 60 3.03 -17.91 -27.75
N GLU A 61 3.61 -18.58 -26.75
CA GLU A 61 4.94 -19.20 -26.83
C GLU A 61 4.87 -20.68 -26.44
N PRO A 62 4.60 -21.58 -27.40
CA PRO A 62 4.47 -23.01 -27.14
C PRO A 62 5.82 -23.68 -26.84
N ASP A 63 6.95 -23.07 -27.20
CA ASP A 63 8.28 -23.58 -26.83
C ASP A 63 8.54 -23.34 -25.34
N ASP A 64 8.62 -24.42 -24.57
CA ASP A 64 8.84 -24.40 -23.12
C ASP A 64 10.15 -23.69 -22.73
N GLN A 65 11.22 -23.85 -23.50
CA GLN A 65 12.51 -23.22 -23.17
C GLN A 65 12.43 -21.71 -23.37
N LYS A 66 11.82 -21.27 -24.48
CA LYS A 66 11.58 -19.85 -24.75
C LYS A 66 10.63 -19.24 -23.73
N ARG A 67 9.55 -19.94 -23.40
CA ARG A 67 8.56 -19.48 -22.44
C ARG A 67 9.14 -19.29 -21.05
N GLN A 68 10.00 -20.20 -20.58
CA GLN A 68 10.68 -20.05 -19.29
C GLN A 68 11.52 -18.77 -19.21
N LEU A 69 12.11 -18.32 -20.32
CA LEU A 69 12.82 -17.05 -20.36
C LEU A 69 11.88 -15.85 -20.22
N LEU A 70 10.66 -15.94 -20.78
CA LEU A 70 9.66 -14.87 -20.72
C LEU A 70 8.88 -14.83 -19.40
N LEU A 71 8.94 -15.88 -18.57
CA LEU A 71 8.37 -15.87 -17.21
C LEU A 71 9.15 -15.01 -16.23
N ARG A 72 10.33 -14.50 -16.61
CA ARG A 72 11.03 -13.47 -15.87
C ARG A 72 10.72 -12.11 -16.50
N LYS A 73 10.49 -11.10 -15.66
CA LYS A 73 10.33 -9.73 -16.15
C LYS A 73 11.58 -9.31 -16.94
N GLY A 74 11.37 -8.84 -18.16
CA GLY A 74 12.44 -8.34 -19.01
C GLY A 74 13.12 -7.11 -18.44
N VAL A 75 14.29 -6.79 -18.98
CA VAL A 75 15.00 -5.52 -18.72
C VAL A 75 15.02 -4.69 -19.98
N TYR A 76 15.01 -3.37 -19.85
CA TYR A 76 14.84 -2.49 -20.99
C TYR A 76 15.63 -1.19 -20.81
N PRO A 77 16.35 -0.70 -21.84
CA PRO A 77 17.16 0.51 -21.74
C PRO A 77 16.31 1.76 -22.01
N TYR A 78 15.48 2.15 -21.04
CA TYR A 78 14.49 3.24 -21.20
C TYR A 78 15.11 4.57 -21.62
N GLU A 79 16.23 4.94 -21.01
CA GLU A 79 16.94 6.19 -21.26
C GLU A 79 17.61 6.21 -22.63
N TYR A 80 18.02 5.04 -23.14
CA TYR A 80 18.64 4.89 -24.45
C TYR A 80 17.63 5.05 -25.59
N MET A 81 16.42 4.47 -25.41
CA MET A 81 15.33 4.46 -26.39
C MET A 81 14.65 5.85 -26.49
N SER A 82 15.41 6.83 -26.95
CA SER A 82 15.06 8.25 -26.99
C SER A 82 14.61 8.75 -28.37
N ALA A 83 14.88 7.98 -29.43
CA ALA A 83 14.56 8.33 -30.80
C ALA A 83 13.99 7.11 -31.57
N TRP A 84 13.31 7.35 -32.69
CA TRP A 84 12.68 6.27 -33.46
C TRP A 84 13.73 5.41 -34.18
N GLU A 85 14.83 6.04 -34.57
CA GLU A 85 15.98 5.42 -35.24
C GLU A 85 16.62 4.33 -34.38
N CYS A 86 16.52 4.44 -33.05
CA CYS A 86 17.00 3.40 -32.12
C CYS A 86 16.35 2.04 -32.40
N PHE A 87 15.08 2.01 -32.84
CA PHE A 87 14.41 0.74 -33.17
C PHE A 87 15.04 0.01 -34.36
N GLU A 88 15.74 0.71 -35.25
CA GLU A 88 16.38 0.11 -36.43
C GLU A 88 17.78 -0.45 -36.12
N GLU A 89 18.33 -0.15 -34.95
CA GLU A 89 19.66 -0.62 -34.56
C GLU A 89 19.70 -2.14 -34.42
N THR A 90 20.76 -2.75 -34.97
CA THR A 90 20.86 -4.20 -35.11
C THR A 90 21.63 -4.89 -33.99
N GLN A 91 21.88 -4.19 -32.88
CA GLN A 91 22.63 -4.71 -31.74
C GLN A 91 22.01 -4.25 -30.44
N LEU A 92 22.18 -5.06 -29.40
CA LEU A 92 21.81 -4.65 -28.04
C LEU A 92 22.76 -3.54 -27.55
N PRO A 93 22.26 -2.46 -26.95
CA PRO A 93 23.09 -1.41 -26.36
C PRO A 93 24.05 -1.96 -25.31
N PRO A 94 25.22 -1.32 -25.09
CA PRO A 94 26.12 -1.71 -24.02
C PRO A 94 25.45 -1.59 -22.66
N LYS A 95 25.95 -2.36 -21.69
CA LYS A 95 25.41 -2.41 -20.32
C LYS A 95 25.28 -1.03 -19.65
N GLU A 96 26.17 -0.10 -19.98
CA GLU A 96 26.20 1.26 -19.44
C GLU A 96 24.93 2.05 -19.79
N ASP A 97 24.33 1.76 -20.96
CA ASP A 97 23.14 2.44 -21.47
C ASP A 97 21.82 1.91 -20.87
N PHE A 98 21.89 0.91 -19.99
CA PHE A 98 20.76 0.40 -19.20
C PHE A 98 20.63 1.09 -17.83
N TYR A 99 21.29 2.23 -17.62
CA TYR A 99 21.16 3.01 -16.39
C TYR A 99 19.75 3.62 -16.26
N SER A 100 19.09 3.37 -15.13
CA SER A 100 17.77 3.94 -14.86
C SER A 100 17.85 5.14 -13.91
N LYS A 101 17.36 6.29 -14.37
CA LYS A 101 17.23 7.52 -13.56
C LYS A 101 16.20 7.37 -12.44
N LEU A 102 15.21 6.49 -12.61
CA LEU A 102 14.15 6.27 -11.63
C LEU A 102 14.68 5.56 -10.38
N SER A 103 15.55 4.56 -10.57
CA SER A 103 16.17 3.82 -9.46
C SER A 103 17.56 4.35 -9.08
N ASP A 104 18.10 5.31 -9.84
CA ASP A 104 19.46 5.83 -9.73
C ASP A 104 20.49 4.69 -9.65
N ALA A 105 20.38 3.72 -10.57
CA ALA A 105 21.17 2.49 -10.54
C ALA A 105 21.43 1.93 -11.94
N HIS A 106 22.59 1.30 -12.10
CA HIS A 106 22.90 0.47 -13.25
C HIS A 106 22.28 -0.93 -13.13
N ILE A 107 22.01 -1.54 -14.28
CA ILE A 107 21.59 -2.93 -14.37
C ILE A 107 22.65 -3.89 -13.80
N SER A 108 22.19 -5.01 -13.22
CA SER A 108 23.09 -6.08 -12.75
C SER A 108 23.71 -6.87 -13.92
N ASP A 109 24.85 -7.54 -13.68
CA ASP A 109 25.46 -8.41 -14.70
C ASP A 109 24.55 -9.58 -15.10
N SER A 110 23.79 -10.13 -14.14
CA SER A 110 22.88 -11.25 -14.39
C SER A 110 21.66 -10.84 -15.21
N ASP A 111 21.14 -9.63 -15.00
CA ASP A 111 20.06 -9.06 -15.79
C ASP A 111 20.50 -8.74 -17.22
N TYR A 112 21.69 -8.15 -17.39
CA TYR A 112 22.22 -7.86 -18.73
C TYR A 112 22.54 -9.15 -19.50
N ALA A 113 23.13 -10.16 -18.85
CA ALA A 113 23.34 -11.48 -19.44
C ALA A 113 22.01 -12.13 -19.87
N HIS A 114 20.94 -11.93 -19.09
CA HIS A 114 19.60 -12.40 -19.44
C HIS A 114 19.04 -11.67 -20.68
N ALA A 115 19.21 -10.35 -20.78
CA ALA A 115 18.85 -9.58 -21.98
C ALA A 115 19.55 -10.10 -23.23
N GLN A 116 20.86 -10.36 -23.13
CA GLN A 116 21.65 -10.94 -24.22
C GLN A 116 21.21 -12.36 -24.58
N ASN A 117 20.73 -13.13 -23.60
CA ASN A 117 20.19 -14.47 -23.84
C ASN A 117 18.86 -14.36 -24.60
N ILE A 118 17.93 -13.50 -24.16
CA ILE A 118 16.67 -13.24 -24.86
C ILE A 118 16.92 -12.81 -26.31
N TRP A 119 17.80 -11.82 -26.51
CA TRP A 119 18.16 -11.33 -27.85
C TRP A 119 18.59 -12.47 -28.79
N ARG A 120 19.43 -13.39 -28.28
CA ARG A 120 19.94 -14.53 -29.05
C ARG A 120 18.88 -15.61 -29.26
N THR A 121 18.15 -16.00 -28.22
CA THR A 121 17.16 -17.11 -28.26
C THR A 121 15.94 -16.76 -29.12
N PHE A 122 15.54 -15.49 -29.15
CA PHE A 122 14.43 -15.01 -29.96
C PHE A 122 14.86 -14.44 -31.31
N GLU A 123 16.16 -14.55 -31.64
CA GLU A 123 16.72 -14.13 -32.93
C GLU A 123 16.38 -12.68 -33.29
N CYS A 124 16.38 -11.78 -32.29
CA CYS A 124 16.10 -10.37 -32.49
C CYS A 124 17.13 -9.78 -33.47
N ARG A 125 16.64 -9.16 -34.56
CA ARG A 125 17.51 -8.53 -35.57
C ARG A 125 17.69 -7.06 -35.29
N THR A 126 16.69 -6.45 -34.67
CA THR A 126 16.63 -5.02 -34.37
C THR A 126 16.17 -4.76 -32.94
N LEU A 127 16.45 -3.58 -32.40
CA LEU A 127 15.88 -3.16 -31.12
C LEU A 127 14.36 -3.02 -31.17
N GLY A 128 13.78 -2.82 -32.36
CA GLY A 128 12.36 -2.96 -32.63
C GLY A 128 11.82 -4.35 -32.24
N ASP A 129 12.45 -5.40 -32.75
CA ASP A 129 12.06 -6.79 -32.44
C ASP A 129 12.16 -7.08 -30.94
N TYR A 130 13.22 -6.61 -30.30
CA TYR A 130 13.42 -6.74 -28.85
C TYR A 130 12.35 -5.99 -28.05
N THR A 131 11.97 -4.79 -28.51
CA THR A 131 10.92 -3.99 -27.87
C THR A 131 9.55 -4.64 -28.00
N ASP A 132 9.20 -5.13 -29.18
CA ASP A 132 7.94 -5.82 -29.40
C ASP A 132 7.84 -7.08 -28.53
N LEU A 133 8.93 -7.82 -28.40
CA LEU A 133 9.01 -8.97 -27.50
C LEU A 133 8.87 -8.55 -26.03
N TYR A 134 9.59 -7.52 -25.60
CA TYR A 134 9.53 -6.98 -24.23
C TYR A 134 8.09 -6.57 -23.86
N CYS A 135 7.47 -5.74 -24.71
CA CYS A 135 6.11 -5.25 -24.50
C CYS A 135 5.09 -6.39 -24.51
N ARG A 136 5.24 -7.35 -25.43
CA ARG A 136 4.36 -8.52 -25.51
C ARG A 136 4.50 -9.38 -24.26
N ALA A 137 5.72 -9.65 -23.79
CA ALA A 137 5.95 -10.43 -22.58
C ALA A 137 5.29 -9.78 -21.36
N ASP A 138 5.50 -8.48 -21.13
CA ASP A 138 4.89 -7.75 -20.01
C ASP A 138 3.35 -7.82 -20.05
N VAL A 139 2.74 -7.68 -21.24
CA VAL A 139 1.27 -7.77 -21.41
C VAL A 139 0.76 -9.20 -21.16
N LEU A 140 1.43 -10.22 -21.68
CA LEU A 140 1.03 -11.62 -21.49
C LEU A 140 1.14 -12.04 -20.03
N LEU A 141 2.23 -11.67 -19.35
CA LEU A 141 2.43 -11.92 -17.93
C LEU A 141 1.34 -11.25 -17.08
N LEU A 142 1.04 -9.98 -17.37
CA LEU A 142 -0.02 -9.27 -16.66
C LEU A 142 -1.39 -9.92 -16.91
N ALA A 143 -1.67 -10.35 -18.15
CA ALA A 143 -2.91 -11.02 -18.49
C ALA A 143 -3.07 -12.34 -17.72
N ASP A 144 -2.03 -13.18 -17.66
CA ASP A 144 -2.04 -14.43 -16.90
C ASP A 144 -2.23 -14.18 -15.39
N VAL A 145 -1.47 -13.25 -14.82
CA VAL A 145 -1.57 -12.87 -13.41
C VAL A 145 -2.99 -12.39 -13.08
N PHE A 146 -3.56 -11.51 -13.91
CA PHE A 146 -4.88 -10.95 -13.66
C PHE A 146 -5.99 -12.01 -13.88
N GLU A 147 -5.84 -12.90 -14.85
CA GLU A 147 -6.79 -13.99 -15.08
C GLU A 147 -6.77 -15.02 -13.93
N ASN A 148 -5.60 -15.28 -13.34
CA ASN A 148 -5.47 -16.12 -12.15
C ASN A 148 -6.09 -15.45 -10.91
N PHE A 149 -5.93 -14.14 -10.78
CA PHE A 149 -6.64 -13.36 -9.76
C PHE A 149 -8.17 -13.43 -9.95
N ARG A 150 -8.68 -13.26 -11.17
CA ARG A 150 -10.11 -13.40 -11.50
C ARG A 150 -10.66 -14.77 -11.10
N LYS A 151 -9.98 -15.85 -11.48
CA LYS A 151 -10.36 -17.23 -11.09
C LYS A 151 -10.40 -17.40 -9.58
N THR A 152 -9.44 -16.82 -8.86
CA THR A 152 -9.37 -16.90 -7.40
C THR A 152 -10.55 -16.16 -6.75
N CYS A 153 -10.83 -14.93 -7.19
CA CYS A 153 -11.98 -14.15 -6.73
C CYS A 153 -13.32 -14.84 -7.05
N GLN A 154 -13.45 -15.42 -8.24
CA GLN A 154 -14.65 -16.16 -8.62
C GLN A 154 -14.81 -17.43 -7.78
N LYS A 155 -13.71 -18.15 -7.48
CA LYS A 155 -13.75 -19.33 -6.61
C LYS A 155 -14.20 -18.96 -5.19
N GLN A 156 -13.57 -17.94 -4.60
CA GLN A 156 -13.71 -17.57 -3.19
C GLN A 156 -14.93 -16.70 -2.88
N TYR A 157 -15.20 -15.70 -3.72
CA TYR A 157 -16.22 -14.68 -3.49
C TYR A 157 -17.40 -14.79 -4.47
N LYS A 158 -17.29 -15.60 -5.53
CA LYS A 158 -18.28 -15.66 -6.63
C LYS A 158 -18.51 -14.27 -7.26
N LEU A 159 -17.45 -13.46 -7.30
CA LEU A 159 -17.41 -12.12 -7.88
C LEU A 159 -16.24 -12.06 -8.86
N ASP A 160 -16.39 -11.32 -9.95
CA ASP A 160 -15.33 -11.08 -10.93
C ASP A 160 -14.76 -9.67 -10.72
N PRO A 161 -13.45 -9.54 -10.38
CA PRO A 161 -12.82 -8.26 -10.14
C PRO A 161 -12.84 -7.32 -11.36
N ALA A 162 -12.99 -7.85 -12.59
CA ALA A 162 -13.09 -7.04 -13.80
C ALA A 162 -14.35 -6.14 -13.85
N HIS A 163 -15.35 -6.40 -12.99
CA HIS A 163 -16.54 -5.55 -12.86
C HIS A 163 -16.38 -4.41 -11.85
N TYR A 164 -15.24 -4.33 -11.16
CA TYR A 164 -14.94 -3.34 -10.13
C TYR A 164 -13.90 -2.34 -10.62
N TYR A 165 -13.78 -1.22 -9.92
CA TYR A 165 -12.71 -0.24 -10.18
C TYR A 165 -11.47 -0.49 -9.33
N THR A 166 -11.64 -1.02 -8.11
CA THR A 166 -10.57 -1.17 -7.13
C THR A 166 -10.84 -2.35 -6.19
N SER A 167 -9.79 -2.88 -5.53
CA SER A 167 -9.91 -3.93 -4.52
C SER A 167 -10.87 -3.60 -3.35
N PRO A 168 -10.91 -2.37 -2.79
CA PRO A 168 -11.88 -2.03 -1.75
C PRO A 168 -13.35 -2.22 -2.16
N GLY A 169 -13.71 -1.87 -3.40
CA GLY A 169 -15.07 -2.07 -3.91
C GLY A 169 -15.43 -3.56 -4.02
N LEU A 170 -14.49 -4.36 -4.54
CA LEU A 170 -14.63 -5.81 -4.59
C LEU A 170 -14.79 -6.42 -3.19
N SER A 171 -13.96 -6.00 -2.24
CA SER A 171 -13.97 -6.50 -0.86
C SER A 171 -15.27 -6.14 -0.14
N TRP A 172 -15.82 -4.95 -0.39
CA TRP A 172 -17.09 -4.52 0.17
C TRP A 172 -18.25 -5.40 -0.32
N ASP A 173 -18.35 -5.63 -1.63
CA ASP A 173 -19.38 -6.50 -2.18
C ASP A 173 -19.19 -7.96 -1.76
N ALA A 174 -17.94 -8.42 -1.63
CA ALA A 174 -17.65 -9.75 -1.10
C ALA A 174 -18.14 -9.89 0.36
N LEU A 175 -17.98 -8.86 1.19
CA LEU A 175 -18.50 -8.80 2.55
C LEU A 175 -20.04 -8.84 2.55
N LEU A 176 -20.70 -7.98 1.77
CA LEU A 176 -22.17 -7.96 1.68
C LEU A 176 -22.72 -9.31 1.22
N LYS A 177 -22.09 -9.92 0.22
CA LYS A 177 -22.48 -11.24 -0.30
C LYS A 177 -22.31 -12.35 0.73
N LYS A 178 -21.24 -12.33 1.53
CA LYS A 178 -21.03 -13.32 2.60
C LYS A 178 -21.96 -13.15 3.80
N THR A 179 -22.34 -11.91 4.11
CA THR A 179 -23.19 -11.61 5.26
C THR A 179 -24.69 -11.68 4.93
N GLU A 180 -25.05 -11.83 3.66
CA GLU A 180 -26.43 -11.81 3.15
C GLU A 180 -27.24 -10.59 3.62
N SER A 181 -26.55 -9.54 4.06
CA SER A 181 -27.17 -8.38 4.70
C SER A 181 -27.16 -7.18 3.75
N SER A 182 -28.31 -6.54 3.62
CA SER A 182 -28.48 -5.28 2.90
C SER A 182 -28.29 -4.04 3.79
N ASN A 183 -28.08 -4.24 5.10
CA ASN A 183 -28.26 -3.21 6.13
C ASN A 183 -26.96 -2.60 6.67
N CYS A 184 -25.80 -2.89 6.07
CA CYS A 184 -24.56 -2.17 6.36
C CYS A 184 -24.58 -0.77 5.69
N SER A 185 -25.44 0.13 6.17
CA SER A 185 -25.46 1.50 5.68
C SER A 185 -24.23 2.25 6.22
N PRO A 186 -23.36 2.83 5.37
CA PRO A 186 -22.16 3.57 5.80
C PRO A 186 -22.48 4.91 6.48
N THR A 187 -23.77 5.21 6.69
CA THR A 187 -24.25 6.56 7.02
C THR A 187 -24.00 6.98 8.47
N MET A 188 -23.71 6.06 9.39
CA MET A 188 -23.52 6.40 10.82
C MET A 188 -22.11 6.14 11.38
N THR A 189 -21.16 5.64 10.57
CA THR A 189 -19.71 5.72 10.90
C THR A 189 -19.11 7.10 10.59
N ASN A 190 -19.93 8.03 10.09
CA ASN A 190 -19.52 9.40 9.78
C ASN A 190 -19.66 10.36 10.98
N THR A 191 -19.91 9.86 12.19
CA THR A 191 -19.61 10.63 13.40
C THR A 191 -18.09 10.74 13.50
N SER A 192 -17.60 11.98 13.55
CA SER A 192 -16.18 12.31 13.66
C SER A 192 -15.45 11.62 14.83
N SER A 193 -16.19 11.05 15.78
CA SER A 193 -15.71 10.28 16.92
C SER A 193 -15.24 8.86 16.55
N ALA A 194 -15.96 8.12 15.69
CA ALA A 194 -15.59 6.74 15.31
C ALA A 194 -14.31 6.69 14.45
N ARG A 195 -14.05 7.75 13.66
CA ARG A 195 -12.83 7.89 12.83
C ARG A 195 -11.53 8.13 13.62
N ARG A 196 -11.61 8.44 14.93
CA ARG A 196 -10.41 8.77 15.73
C ARG A 196 -9.73 7.55 16.37
N ALA A 197 -10.36 6.37 16.36
CA ALA A 197 -9.93 5.23 17.17
C ALA A 197 -9.06 4.19 16.43
N CYS A 198 -8.23 4.60 15.47
CA CYS A 198 -7.21 3.71 14.89
C CYS A 198 -5.84 4.38 15.01
N GLU A 199 -5.10 3.96 16.03
CA GLU A 199 -3.70 4.35 16.23
C GLU A 199 -2.81 3.12 16.07
N GLU A 200 -1.87 3.21 15.14
CA GLU A 200 -0.77 2.26 15.03
C GLU A 200 0.29 2.62 16.08
N VAL A 201 0.63 1.66 16.94
CA VAL A 201 1.53 1.88 18.08
C VAL A 201 2.59 0.81 18.12
N SER A 202 3.85 1.22 18.05
CA SER A 202 4.99 0.38 18.38
C SER A 202 5.24 0.44 19.90
N ARG A 203 4.93 -0.64 20.61
CA ARG A 203 5.23 -0.75 22.05
C ARG A 203 6.69 -1.19 22.24
N TRP A 204 7.52 -0.33 22.83
CA TRP A 204 8.94 -0.62 23.05
C TRP A 204 9.13 -1.47 24.31
N TYR A 205 9.30 -2.78 24.13
CA TYR A 205 9.80 -3.64 25.21
C TYR A 205 11.33 -3.60 25.24
N ARG A 206 11.89 -3.13 26.36
CA ARG A 206 13.32 -3.29 26.67
C ARG A 206 13.50 -4.54 27.52
N SER A 207 13.80 -5.66 26.87
CA SER A 207 14.31 -6.86 27.54
C SER A 207 15.75 -7.10 27.13
N ALA A 208 16.66 -7.11 28.10
CA ALA A 208 18.05 -7.48 27.86
C ALA A 208 18.17 -9.00 27.95
N THR A 209 18.12 -9.68 26.81
CA THR A 209 18.49 -11.10 26.71
C THR A 209 19.93 -11.18 26.22
N PRO A 210 20.86 -11.85 26.93
CA PRO A 210 22.20 -12.09 26.41
C PRO A 210 22.12 -13.15 25.31
N GLY A 211 22.46 -12.77 24.07
CA GLY A 211 22.70 -13.75 23.00
C GLY A 211 22.07 -13.39 21.68
N GLN A 212 22.67 -12.45 20.96
CA GLN A 212 22.81 -12.50 19.49
C GLN A 212 23.84 -11.43 19.09
N THR A 213 24.86 -11.85 18.34
CA THR A 213 25.97 -11.00 17.90
C THR A 213 25.46 -9.98 16.89
N ILE A 214 25.23 -8.74 17.35
CA ILE A 214 24.92 -7.61 16.46
C ILE A 214 26.24 -7.17 15.82
N GLN A 215 26.29 -7.07 14.49
CA GLN A 215 27.45 -6.50 13.81
C GLN A 215 27.70 -5.07 14.32
N PRO A 216 28.95 -4.70 14.67
CA PRO A 216 29.23 -3.39 15.26
C PRO A 216 28.91 -2.29 14.25
N SER A 217 27.82 -1.55 14.49
CA SER A 217 27.50 -0.33 13.76
C SER A 217 28.50 0.78 14.10
N ARG A 218 28.60 1.80 13.23
CA ARG A 218 29.39 3.01 13.51
C ARG A 218 28.95 3.62 14.85
N GLY A 219 29.82 3.55 15.86
CA GLY A 219 29.54 4.04 17.22
C GLY A 219 29.36 2.95 18.29
N TYR A 220 29.54 1.67 17.96
CA TYR A 220 29.56 0.59 18.93
C TYR A 220 30.66 0.80 19.98
N ASN A 221 30.27 0.91 21.25
CA ASN A 221 31.20 1.05 22.36
C ASN A 221 31.26 -0.28 23.15
N PRO A 222 32.37 -1.04 23.09
CA PRO A 222 32.51 -2.33 23.75
C PRO A 222 32.49 -2.25 25.29
N GLN A 223 32.59 -1.06 25.88
CA GLN A 223 32.49 -0.83 27.34
C GLN A 223 31.05 -0.69 27.83
N LYS A 224 30.05 -0.60 26.94
CA LYS A 224 28.63 -0.48 27.30
C LYS A 224 27.91 -1.82 27.13
N PRO A 225 26.89 -2.12 27.96
CA PRO A 225 26.11 -3.34 27.80
C PRO A 225 25.39 -3.35 26.45
N ASN A 226 25.36 -4.52 25.81
CA ASN A 226 24.65 -4.71 24.56
C ASN A 226 23.14 -4.56 24.78
N THR A 227 22.52 -3.64 24.05
CA THR A 227 21.07 -3.44 24.03
C THR A 227 20.53 -3.91 22.69
N SER A 228 19.55 -4.82 22.70
CA SER A 228 18.80 -5.21 21.52
C SER A 228 17.43 -4.54 21.51
N ILE A 229 16.90 -4.31 20.31
CA ILE A 229 15.51 -3.86 20.10
C ILE A 229 14.75 -5.08 19.59
N LEU A 230 13.68 -5.46 20.29
CA LEU A 230 12.78 -6.51 19.84
C LEU A 230 11.71 -5.90 18.93
N TYR A 231 11.59 -6.40 17.71
CA TYR A 231 10.51 -6.04 16.79
C TYR A 231 9.46 -7.15 16.81
N LEU A 232 8.24 -6.82 17.23
CA LEU A 232 7.08 -7.71 17.22
C LEU A 232 6.05 -7.15 16.24
N ASP A 233 5.58 -8.01 15.33
CA ASP A 233 4.55 -7.67 14.36
C ASP A 233 3.35 -8.60 14.53
N ALA A 234 2.15 -8.04 14.57
CA ALA A 234 0.92 -8.81 14.77
C ALA A 234 0.41 -9.34 13.43
N ASN A 235 0.43 -10.66 13.26
CA ASN A 235 -0.12 -11.34 12.09
C ASN A 235 -1.62 -11.02 11.92
N ASN A 236 -1.98 -10.32 10.84
CA ASN A 236 -3.36 -9.96 10.49
C ASN A 236 -4.12 -9.20 11.61
N LEU A 237 -3.50 -8.14 12.14
CA LEU A 237 -4.06 -7.29 13.20
C LEU A 237 -5.51 -6.86 12.93
N TYR A 238 -5.78 -6.33 11.73
CA TYR A 238 -7.12 -5.86 11.38
C TYR A 238 -8.12 -7.01 11.27
N GLY A 239 -7.75 -8.15 10.69
CA GLY A 239 -8.65 -9.31 10.61
C GLY A 239 -9.00 -9.86 11.99
N TRP A 240 -8.04 -9.90 12.91
CA TRP A 240 -8.29 -10.25 14.31
C TRP A 240 -9.23 -9.24 14.99
N ALA A 241 -8.98 -7.93 14.82
CA ALA A 241 -9.82 -6.88 15.39
C ALA A 241 -11.25 -6.90 14.82
N MET A 242 -11.40 -7.14 13.51
CA MET A 242 -12.69 -7.29 12.84
C MET A 242 -13.45 -8.56 13.25
N SER A 243 -12.79 -9.52 13.89
CA SER A 243 -13.40 -10.74 14.44
C SER A 243 -13.87 -10.56 15.89
N GLN A 244 -13.61 -9.40 16.51
CA GLN A 244 -14.08 -9.09 17.86
C GLN A 244 -15.54 -8.60 17.84
N HIS A 245 -16.14 -8.44 19.03
CA HIS A 245 -17.47 -7.86 19.17
C HIS A 245 -17.45 -6.38 18.73
N LEU A 246 -18.14 -6.08 17.63
CA LEU A 246 -18.20 -4.74 17.03
C LEU A 246 -19.64 -4.24 16.98
N PRO A 247 -19.86 -2.91 17.07
CA PRO A 247 -21.19 -2.34 16.97
C PRO A 247 -21.75 -2.50 15.55
N THR A 248 -22.89 -3.18 15.43
CA THR A 248 -23.55 -3.46 14.14
C THR A 248 -24.79 -2.60 13.88
N GLY A 249 -25.41 -2.02 14.93
CA GLY A 249 -26.61 -1.20 14.80
C GLY A 249 -27.31 -0.95 16.13
N GLY A 250 -28.51 -0.37 16.08
CA GLY A 250 -29.34 -0.12 17.28
C GLY A 250 -28.85 1.04 18.15
N PHE A 251 -28.13 1.99 17.57
CA PHE A 251 -27.62 3.17 18.27
C PHE A 251 -28.77 3.98 18.87
N ARG A 252 -28.65 4.28 20.16
CA ARG A 252 -29.59 5.10 20.93
C ARG A 252 -28.82 5.95 21.92
N TRP A 253 -29.29 7.17 22.13
CA TRP A 253 -28.81 8.01 23.22
C TRP A 253 -29.21 7.40 24.57
N VAL A 254 -28.37 7.62 25.58
CA VAL A 254 -28.63 7.23 26.97
C VAL A 254 -29.02 8.49 27.72
N ASP A 255 -30.20 8.51 28.33
CA ASP A 255 -30.74 9.71 28.98
C ASP A 255 -30.16 9.93 30.40
N ASP A 256 -29.71 8.88 31.08
CA ASP A 256 -29.12 8.95 32.43
C ASP A 256 -27.62 8.63 32.42
N CYS A 257 -26.80 9.68 32.38
CA CYS A 257 -25.34 9.58 32.38
C CYS A 257 -24.75 9.10 33.72
N ASN A 258 -25.47 9.23 34.84
CA ASN A 258 -24.92 8.85 36.16
C ASN A 258 -24.88 7.33 36.33
N GLN A 259 -25.91 6.62 35.85
CA GLN A 259 -25.91 5.15 35.80
C GLN A 259 -24.89 4.59 34.80
N LEU A 260 -24.61 5.35 33.74
CA LEU A 260 -23.67 4.97 32.69
C LEU A 260 -22.23 4.87 33.21
N ALA A 261 -21.79 5.78 34.09
CA ALA A 261 -20.43 5.78 34.64
C ALA A 261 -20.12 4.48 35.40
N SER A 262 -21.04 4.02 36.26
CA SER A 262 -20.91 2.74 36.97
C SER A 262 -21.01 1.54 36.03
N ALA A 263 -21.84 1.63 34.98
CA ALA A 263 -22.01 0.54 34.01
C ALA A 263 -20.79 0.35 33.08
N ILE A 264 -20.01 1.40 32.82
CA ILE A 264 -18.81 1.34 31.96
C ILE A 264 -17.62 0.73 32.68
N ALA A 265 -17.43 1.07 33.97
CA ALA A 265 -16.26 0.64 34.74
C ALA A 265 -16.12 -0.89 34.79
N ASP A 266 -17.24 -1.60 34.92
CA ASP A 266 -17.30 -3.07 34.99
C ASP A 266 -17.79 -3.72 33.69
N HIS A 267 -17.72 -3.00 32.57
CA HIS A 267 -18.25 -3.48 31.30
C HIS A 267 -17.37 -4.57 30.67
N PRO A 268 -17.92 -5.77 30.37
CA PRO A 268 -17.13 -6.81 29.76
C PRO A 268 -16.82 -6.51 28.27
N PRO A 269 -15.64 -6.90 27.77
CA PRO A 269 -15.21 -6.59 26.40
C PRO A 269 -16.03 -7.30 25.32
N ASP A 270 -16.73 -8.37 25.67
CA ASP A 270 -17.59 -9.19 24.82
C ASP A 270 -19.10 -8.95 25.08
N ALA A 271 -19.44 -7.84 25.73
CA ALA A 271 -20.83 -7.49 25.98
C ALA A 271 -21.64 -7.32 24.68
N ALA A 272 -22.91 -7.72 24.73
CA ALA A 272 -23.83 -7.56 23.60
C ALA A 272 -24.17 -6.09 23.26
N LYS A 273 -23.90 -5.15 24.17
CA LYS A 273 -24.15 -3.71 23.99
C LYS A 273 -22.91 -2.93 24.37
N GLY A 274 -22.31 -2.22 23.41
CA GLY A 274 -21.22 -1.28 23.69
C GLY A 274 -21.71 0.14 23.96
N TYR A 275 -20.81 0.99 24.45
CA TYR A 275 -21.04 2.41 24.71
C TYR A 275 -20.02 3.26 23.95
N ILE A 276 -20.49 4.37 23.37
CA ILE A 276 -19.63 5.44 22.86
C ILE A 276 -19.86 6.63 23.79
N VAL A 277 -18.81 7.13 24.41
CA VAL A 277 -18.89 8.25 25.35
C VAL A 277 -18.12 9.45 24.86
N GLU A 278 -18.66 10.62 25.13
CA GLU A 278 -18.00 11.91 25.01
C GLU A 278 -17.81 12.43 26.44
N VAL A 279 -16.56 12.60 26.86
CA VAL A 279 -16.20 12.92 28.25
C VAL A 279 -15.12 13.97 28.30
N ASP A 280 -15.13 14.78 29.36
CA ASP A 280 -13.97 15.55 29.77
C ASP A 280 -12.98 14.64 30.49
N LEU A 281 -11.72 14.68 30.07
CA LEU A 281 -10.66 13.84 30.63
C LEU A 281 -9.59 14.72 31.29
N ASP A 282 -9.35 14.50 32.57
CA ASP A 282 -8.18 15.05 33.26
C ASP A 282 -7.02 14.04 33.16
N TYR A 283 -5.87 14.48 32.65
CA TYR A 283 -4.70 13.63 32.45
C TYR A 283 -3.52 14.08 33.32
N PRO A 284 -3.30 13.44 34.48
CA PRO A 284 -2.31 13.89 35.46
C PRO A 284 -0.89 13.98 34.89
N ARG A 285 -0.21 15.09 35.17
CA ARG A 285 1.12 15.42 34.60
C ARG A 285 2.19 14.41 34.99
N GLU A 286 2.09 13.82 36.17
CA GLU A 286 2.98 12.79 36.66
C GLU A 286 2.98 11.53 35.78
N LEU A 287 1.90 11.26 35.04
CA LEU A 287 1.80 10.12 34.12
C LEU A 287 2.37 10.40 32.72
N HIS A 288 2.63 11.67 32.38
CA HIS A 288 3.08 12.02 31.02
C HIS A 288 4.44 11.40 30.71
N GLY A 289 5.34 11.34 31.70
CA GLY A 289 6.66 10.72 31.55
C GLY A 289 6.59 9.21 31.34
N THR A 290 5.74 8.51 32.10
CA THR A 290 5.61 7.05 32.03
C THR A 290 4.87 6.60 30.77
N HIS A 291 3.88 7.38 30.33
CA HIS A 291 3.09 7.09 29.13
C HIS A 291 3.67 7.75 27.87
N ASN A 292 4.88 8.31 27.89
CA ASN A 292 5.45 8.98 26.72
C ASN A 292 5.56 8.05 25.48
N ALA A 293 5.69 6.75 25.70
CA ALA A 293 5.70 5.75 24.62
C ALA A 293 4.29 5.38 24.10
N TYR A 294 3.24 5.67 24.87
CA TYR A 294 1.85 5.42 24.54
C TYR A 294 0.95 6.45 25.26
N PRO A 295 0.90 7.69 24.75
CA PRO A 295 0.09 8.74 25.35
C PRO A 295 -1.39 8.35 25.21
N LEU A 296 -2.11 8.35 26.33
CA LEU A 296 -3.55 8.08 26.31
C LEU A 296 -4.29 9.35 25.90
N ALA A 297 -5.27 9.21 25.00
CA ALA A 297 -6.07 10.31 24.46
C ALA A 297 -5.25 11.48 23.90
N PRO A 298 -4.35 11.25 22.93
CA PRO A 298 -3.49 12.30 22.41
C PRO A 298 -4.28 13.35 21.63
N GLU A 299 -3.91 14.62 21.80
CA GLU A 299 -4.52 15.72 21.04
C GLU A 299 -3.75 16.03 19.77
N ARG A 300 -4.49 16.37 18.72
CA ARG A 300 -3.93 16.75 17.43
C ARG A 300 -3.59 18.24 17.41
N LEU A 301 -2.37 18.59 17.75
CA LEU A 301 -1.90 19.99 17.82
C LEU A 301 -1.22 20.44 16.53
N VAL A 302 -1.31 21.74 16.23
CA VAL A 302 -0.51 22.38 15.18
C VAL A 302 0.87 22.66 15.74
N VAL A 303 1.91 22.15 15.10
CA VAL A 303 3.29 22.33 15.57
C VAL A 303 3.66 23.80 15.58
N GLN A 304 3.99 24.31 16.76
CA GLN A 304 4.48 25.67 16.92
C GLN A 304 5.99 25.74 16.65
N ARG A 305 6.45 26.90 16.15
CA ARG A 305 7.86 27.10 15.76
C ARG A 305 8.84 26.94 16.93
N ASN A 306 8.42 27.28 18.15
CA ASN A 306 9.19 27.09 19.38
C ASN A 306 9.38 25.60 19.76
N TRP A 307 8.53 24.69 19.30
CA TRP A 307 8.68 23.24 19.52
C TRP A 307 9.66 22.58 18.54
N MET A 308 10.04 23.29 17.47
CA MET A 308 10.95 22.78 16.46
C MET A 308 12.40 22.86 16.91
N SER A 309 13.21 21.88 16.51
CA SER A 309 14.67 21.90 16.70
C SER A 309 15.34 22.98 15.86
N GLU A 310 16.57 23.36 16.19
CA GLU A 310 17.34 24.35 15.43
C GLU A 310 17.51 23.95 13.97
N TYR A 311 17.76 22.66 13.71
CA TYR A 311 17.85 22.11 12.35
C TYR A 311 16.54 22.28 11.56
N GLN A 312 15.40 21.96 12.18
CA GLN A 312 14.08 22.15 11.56
C GLN A 312 13.80 23.63 11.28
N ARG A 313 14.17 24.53 12.18
CA ARG A 313 14.04 25.99 11.98
C ARG A 313 14.95 26.49 10.86
N ALA A 314 16.17 25.96 10.73
CA ALA A 314 17.10 26.32 9.67
C ALA A 314 16.59 25.90 8.28
N LEU A 315 16.06 24.68 8.15
CA LEU A 315 15.43 24.19 6.91
C LEU A 315 14.23 25.03 6.47
N MET A 316 13.52 25.63 7.42
CA MET A 316 12.32 26.43 7.16
C MET A 316 12.58 27.92 6.87
N GLY A 317 13.78 28.43 7.18
CA GLY A 317 14.10 29.85 7.07
C GLY A 317 13.09 30.75 7.80
N GLY A 318 12.59 31.80 7.15
CA GLY A 318 11.57 32.73 7.68
C GLY A 318 10.12 32.25 7.56
N GLY A 319 9.87 31.09 6.94
CA GLY A 319 8.52 30.61 6.61
C GLY A 319 7.66 30.24 7.82
N ARG A 320 6.34 30.19 7.61
CA ARG A 320 5.41 29.63 8.60
C ARG A 320 5.61 28.11 8.67
N PRO A 321 5.49 27.50 9.85
CA PRO A 321 5.51 26.05 9.97
C PRO A 321 4.44 25.41 9.06
N PRO A 322 4.78 24.30 8.35
CA PRO A 322 3.79 23.52 7.65
C PRO A 322 2.71 23.13 8.66
N ARG A 323 1.47 22.96 8.17
CA ARG A 323 0.37 22.42 9.00
C ARG A 323 0.61 20.93 9.28
N SER A 324 1.72 20.60 9.94
CA SER A 324 2.01 19.30 10.49
C SER A 324 1.28 19.19 11.83
N LYS A 325 0.80 17.97 12.09
CA LYS A 325 0.08 17.63 13.31
C LYS A 325 1.07 16.92 14.22
N SER A 326 1.19 17.39 15.45
CA SER A 326 1.91 16.68 16.51
C SER A 326 0.89 16.18 17.52
N TRP A 327 1.21 15.04 18.13
CA TRP A 327 0.43 14.44 19.20
C TRP A 327 1.13 14.73 20.51
N SER A 328 0.42 15.30 21.47
CA SER A 328 0.91 15.45 22.84
C SER A 328 -0.15 14.98 23.83
N PRO A 329 0.28 14.53 25.02
CA PRO A 329 -0.59 14.49 26.19
C PRO A 329 -1.33 15.82 26.35
N THR A 330 -2.61 15.77 26.68
CA THR A 330 -3.43 16.93 27.05
C THR A 330 -2.69 17.73 28.13
N SER A 331 -2.25 18.95 27.80
CA SER A 331 -1.50 19.81 28.74
C SER A 331 -2.37 20.87 29.43
N GLU A 332 -3.60 21.07 28.95
CA GLU A 332 -4.52 22.09 29.44
C GLU A 332 -5.92 21.51 29.61
N THR A 333 -6.48 21.63 30.81
CA THR A 333 -7.92 21.50 31.06
C THR A 333 -8.61 22.62 30.28
N ARG A 334 -9.24 22.30 29.15
CA ARG A 334 -10.10 23.24 28.44
C ARG A 334 -11.50 22.66 28.39
N SER A 335 -12.43 23.34 29.06
CA SER A 335 -13.85 23.16 28.85
C SER A 335 -14.17 23.48 27.39
N VAL A 336 -14.57 22.45 26.65
CA VAL A 336 -15.21 22.62 25.34
C VAL A 336 -16.69 22.35 25.58
N THR A 337 -17.46 23.44 25.65
CA THR A 337 -18.93 23.41 25.76
C THR A 337 -19.60 22.79 24.55
#